data_AF-A0A927R4H5-F1
#
_entry.id   AF-A0A927R4H5-F1
#
_cell.length_a   1.000
_cell.length_b   1.000
_cell.length_c   1.000
_cell.angle_alpha   90.00
_cell.angle_beta   90.00
_cell.angle_gamma   90.00
#
_symmetry.space_group_name_H-M   'P 1'
#
loop_
_entity.id
_entity.type
_entity.pdbx_description
1 polymer ?
#
loop_
_entity_poly.entity_id
_entity_poly.type
_entity_poly.pdbx_seq_one_letter_code
_entity_poly.pdbx_strand_id
1 'polypeptide(L)'
;MSDNWHKNSQTTETPDQEHPAWCDANLCTADPVAKAADGYRAGAGEQHRSASVPLNLTTAIWLPRRAGTAFLTEAVAPWPCAPYLRVRLGDAELSMPAEHAGPALTTLSALAASAGEGVDR
;
A
#
# COMPACT_ATOMS: atom_id res chain seq x y z
N MET A 1 3.28 53.47 17.36
CA MET A 1 4.64 53.23 16.82
C MET A 1 5.30 52.24 17.75
N SER A 2 5.60 50.99 17.43
CA SER A 2 5.37 50.19 16.23
C SER A 2 5.50 48.73 16.68
N ASP A 3 4.73 47.88 16.02
CA ASP A 3 4.72 46.42 16.09
C ASP A 3 6.10 45.81 15.86
N ASN A 4 6.39 44.68 16.51
CA ASN A 4 7.37 43.71 16.02
C ASN A 4 7.09 42.30 16.57
N TRP A 5 5.89 41.80 16.26
CA TRP A 5 5.64 40.35 16.23
C TRP A 5 6.50 39.74 15.13
N HIS A 6 7.63 39.16 15.51
CA HIS A 6 8.40 38.31 14.61
C HIS A 6 7.57 37.06 14.33
N LYS A 7 6.89 37.07 13.19
CA LYS A 7 6.33 35.89 12.53
C LYS A 7 7.49 34.92 12.29
N ASN A 8 7.63 33.94 13.17
CA ASN A 8 8.29 32.68 12.84
C ASN A 8 7.43 32.00 11.77
N SER A 9 7.59 32.42 10.52
CA SER A 9 7.17 31.63 9.36
C SER A 9 8.11 30.44 9.28
N GLN A 10 7.90 29.45 10.15
CA GLN A 10 8.37 28.10 9.89
C GLN A 10 7.61 27.64 8.65
N THR A 11 8.28 27.76 7.50
CA THR A 11 7.92 27.04 6.29
C THR A 11 7.80 25.58 6.69
N THR A 12 6.58 25.10 6.83
CA THR A 12 6.32 23.68 7.04
C THR A 12 6.63 23.04 5.70
N GLU A 13 7.87 22.60 5.50
CA GLU A 13 8.23 21.73 4.40
C GLU A 13 7.41 20.45 4.60
N THR A 14 6.26 20.36 3.93
CA THR A 14 5.58 19.08 3.72
C THR A 14 6.65 18.18 3.10
N PRO A 15 7.05 17.07 3.74
CA PRO A 15 8.03 16.20 3.14
C PRO A 15 7.51 15.82 1.76
N ASP A 16 8.34 16.03 0.74
CA ASP A 16 8.14 15.46 -0.59
C ASP A 16 8.04 13.95 -0.35
N GLN A 17 6.81 13.44 -0.32
CA GLN A 17 6.56 12.03 -0.11
C GLN A 17 7.03 11.34 -1.37
N GLU A 18 8.27 10.84 -1.32
CA GLU A 18 8.95 10.21 -2.43
C GLU A 18 8.08 9.09 -3.01
N HIS A 19 7.97 9.07 -4.34
CA HIS A 19 7.13 8.09 -5.03
C HIS A 19 7.61 6.66 -4.68
N PRO A 20 6.75 5.78 -4.13
CA PRO A 20 7.21 4.50 -3.62
C PRO A 20 7.83 3.63 -4.72
N ALA A 21 8.97 3.00 -4.44
CA ALA A 21 9.67 2.14 -5.40
C ALA A 21 8.86 0.92 -5.88
N TRP A 22 7.86 0.49 -5.10
CA TRP A 22 6.96 -0.61 -5.45
C TRP A 22 5.76 -0.20 -6.32
N CYS A 23 5.56 1.11 -6.52
CA CYS A 23 4.42 1.64 -7.25
C CYS A 23 4.60 1.42 -8.77
N ASP A 24 3.57 0.89 -9.42
CA ASP A 24 3.54 0.66 -10.86
C ASP A 24 3.03 1.93 -11.55
N ALA A 25 3.84 2.50 -12.44
CA ALA A 25 3.53 3.75 -13.11
C ALA A 25 2.23 3.73 -13.93
N ASN A 26 1.80 2.56 -14.43
CA ASN A 26 0.58 2.43 -15.24
C ASN A 26 -0.68 2.33 -14.39
N LEU A 27 -0.54 1.97 -13.11
CA LEU A 27 -1.65 1.78 -12.16
C LEU A 27 -1.66 2.86 -11.07
N CYS A 28 -0.55 3.58 -10.93
CA CYS A 28 -0.44 4.75 -10.09
C CYS A 28 -1.44 5.78 -10.57
N THR A 29 -2.27 6.23 -9.64
CA THR A 29 -3.16 7.34 -9.92
C THR A 29 -2.59 8.64 -9.38
N ALA A 30 -1.53 8.61 -8.55
CA ALA A 30 -0.97 9.78 -7.88
C ALA A 30 -0.61 10.94 -8.84
N ASP A 31 -1.32 12.04 -8.76
CA ASP A 31 -1.05 13.31 -9.43
C ASP A 31 -0.16 14.17 -8.52
N PRO A 32 1.08 14.46 -8.94
CA PRO A 32 1.94 15.37 -8.21
C PRO A 32 1.40 16.81 -8.15
N VAL A 33 0.52 17.22 -9.08
CA VAL A 33 -0.06 18.58 -9.15
C VAL A 33 -1.23 18.75 -8.18
N ALA A 34 -1.98 17.68 -7.88
CA ALA A 34 -3.07 17.69 -6.90
C ALA A 34 -2.61 18.04 -5.46
N LYS A 35 -1.30 17.91 -5.16
CA LYS A 35 -0.72 18.40 -3.90
C LYS A 35 -0.62 19.93 -3.82
N ALA A 36 -0.60 20.63 -4.95
CA ALA A 36 -0.23 22.05 -5.03
C ALA A 36 -1.41 23.04 -5.07
N ALA A 37 -2.65 22.60 -5.32
CA ALA A 37 -3.80 23.48 -5.47
C ALA A 37 -4.92 23.14 -4.46
N ASP A 38 -5.20 24.09 -3.56
CA ASP A 38 -6.41 24.17 -2.71
C ASP A 38 -6.61 23.15 -1.57
N GLY A 39 -5.61 22.36 -1.22
CA GLY A 39 -5.65 21.45 -0.07
C GLY A 39 -6.30 20.09 -0.34
N TYR A 40 -6.15 19.16 0.61
CA TYR A 40 -6.63 17.78 0.48
C TYR A 40 -8.14 17.70 0.24
N ARG A 41 -8.54 17.13 -0.90
CA ARG A 41 -9.94 16.79 -1.20
C ARG A 41 -10.15 15.29 -0.96
N ALA A 42 -11.00 14.95 0.00
CA ALA A 42 -11.37 13.55 0.25
C ALA A 42 -11.97 12.93 -1.02
N GLY A 43 -11.40 11.82 -1.48
CA GLY A 43 -11.78 11.17 -2.75
C GLY A 43 -11.14 11.77 -4.01
N ALA A 44 -10.39 12.87 -3.90
CA ALA A 44 -9.57 13.44 -4.98
C ALA A 44 -8.06 13.36 -4.71
N GLY A 45 -7.64 12.62 -3.68
CA GLY A 45 -6.26 12.22 -3.46
C GLY A 45 -6.07 10.82 -4.03
N GLU A 46 -5.38 10.74 -5.15
CA GLU A 46 -5.12 9.49 -5.83
C GLU A 46 -4.23 8.56 -5.00
N GLN A 47 -4.06 7.32 -5.45
CA GLN A 47 -3.29 6.30 -4.73
C GLN A 47 -2.08 5.85 -5.54
N HIS A 48 -0.97 5.64 -4.85
CA HIS A 48 0.09 4.77 -5.33
C HIS A 48 -0.44 3.34 -5.33
N ARG A 49 -0.12 2.58 -6.38
CA ARG A 49 -0.59 1.21 -6.54
C ARG A 49 0.49 0.36 -7.17
N SER A 50 0.77 -0.81 -6.59
CA SER A 50 1.69 -1.77 -7.21
C SER A 50 1.03 -2.51 -8.37
N ALA A 51 1.85 -3.19 -9.16
CA ALA A 51 1.39 -4.26 -10.04
C ALA A 51 0.59 -5.30 -9.24
N SER A 52 -0.39 -5.93 -9.88
CA SER A 52 -1.16 -7.02 -9.26
C SER A 52 -0.42 -8.34 -9.38
N VAL A 53 -0.28 -9.04 -8.26
CA VAL A 53 0.24 -10.41 -8.21
C VAL A 53 -0.94 -11.38 -8.26
N PRO A 54 -1.05 -12.25 -9.27
CA PRO A 54 -2.11 -13.26 -9.31
C PRO A 54 -1.89 -14.31 -8.22
N LEU A 55 -2.96 -14.63 -7.50
CA LEU A 55 -3.00 -15.71 -6.53
C LEU A 55 -3.69 -16.91 -7.16
N ASN A 56 -2.94 -18.00 -7.33
CA ASN A 56 -3.47 -19.28 -7.76
C ASN A 56 -3.81 -20.14 -6.53
N LEU A 57 -5.10 -20.26 -6.24
CA LEU A 57 -5.62 -21.05 -5.12
C LEU A 57 -6.36 -22.31 -5.60
N THR A 58 -6.04 -22.80 -6.81
CA THR A 58 -6.69 -23.98 -7.40
C THR A 58 -6.53 -25.25 -6.54
N THR A 59 -5.45 -25.35 -5.77
CA THR A 59 -5.17 -26.47 -4.86
C THR A 59 -5.89 -26.36 -3.52
N ALA A 60 -6.40 -25.17 -3.17
CA ALA A 60 -7.17 -24.94 -1.94
C ALA A 60 -8.65 -25.31 -2.17
N ILE A 61 -8.93 -26.61 -2.30
CA ILE A 61 -10.23 -27.15 -2.73
C ILE A 61 -11.43 -26.73 -1.86
N TRP A 62 -11.17 -26.33 -0.61
CA TRP A 62 -12.16 -25.90 0.38
C TRP A 62 -12.51 -24.41 0.26
N LEU A 63 -11.79 -23.63 -0.56
CA LEU A 63 -12.11 -22.22 -0.78
C LEU A 63 -13.23 -22.05 -1.82
N PRO A 64 -14.19 -21.14 -1.58
CA PRO A 64 -15.29 -20.87 -2.52
C PRO A 64 -14.80 -20.18 -3.81
N ARG A 65 -13.63 -19.53 -3.78
CA ARG A 65 -12.98 -18.88 -4.92
C ARG A 65 -11.53 -19.33 -5.01
N ARG A 66 -11.07 -19.57 -6.23
CA ARG A 66 -9.77 -20.21 -6.53
C ARG A 66 -8.77 -19.31 -7.27
N ALA A 67 -9.21 -18.10 -7.63
CA ALA A 67 -8.39 -17.09 -8.25
C ALA A 67 -8.52 -15.79 -7.45
N GLY A 68 -7.40 -15.12 -7.25
CA GLY A 68 -7.35 -13.82 -6.58
C GLY A 68 -6.21 -12.95 -7.09
N THR A 69 -6.14 -11.75 -6.56
CA THR A 69 -5.03 -10.83 -6.80
C THR A 69 -4.61 -10.19 -5.49
N ALA A 70 -3.30 -10.00 -5.33
CA ALA A 70 -2.73 -9.22 -4.26
C ALA A 70 -2.02 -7.98 -4.84
N PHE A 71 -2.14 -6.83 -4.18
CA PHE A 71 -1.45 -5.60 -4.57
C PHE A 71 -1.31 -4.65 -3.38
N LEU A 72 -0.36 -3.72 -3.47
CA LEU A 72 -0.16 -2.65 -2.50
C LEU A 72 -0.91 -1.39 -2.92
N THR A 73 -1.42 -0.66 -1.94
CA THR A 73 -1.96 0.70 -2.12
C THR A 73 -1.46 1.62 -1.03
N GLU A 74 -1.13 2.86 -1.37
CA GLU A 74 -0.86 3.92 -0.39
C GLU A 74 -1.60 5.18 -0.84
N ALA A 75 -2.35 5.79 0.08
CA ALA A 75 -3.09 7.01 -0.22
C ALA A 75 -2.12 8.20 -0.29
N VAL A 76 -2.29 9.06 -1.28
CA VAL A 76 -1.57 10.33 -1.35
C VAL A 76 -2.28 11.34 -0.45
N ALA A 77 -1.61 11.76 0.61
CA ALA A 77 -2.12 12.73 1.57
C ALA A 77 -0.99 13.69 2.01
N PRO A 78 -1.31 14.86 2.57
CA PRO A 78 -0.30 15.77 3.10
C PRO A 78 0.31 15.28 4.43
N TRP A 79 -0.24 14.23 5.04
CA TRP A 79 0.33 13.52 6.18
C TRP A 79 0.83 12.13 5.77
N PRO A 80 1.82 11.56 6.47
CA PRO A 80 2.30 10.20 6.21
C PRO A 80 1.15 9.19 6.25
N CYS A 81 1.05 8.36 5.22
CA CYS A 81 0.09 7.27 5.13
C CYS A 81 0.84 5.94 5.08
N ALA A 82 0.31 4.93 5.78
CA ALA A 82 0.89 3.59 5.71
C ALA A 82 0.49 2.90 4.39
N PRO A 83 1.38 2.10 3.77
CA PRO A 83 1.00 1.21 2.68
C PRO A 83 0.12 0.08 3.19
N TYR A 84 -0.89 -0.29 2.40
CA TYR A 84 -1.81 -1.39 2.66
C TYR A 84 -1.59 -2.53 1.68
N LEU A 85 -1.55 -3.76 2.20
CA LEU A 85 -1.72 -4.96 1.41
C LEU A 85 -3.22 -5.19 1.18
N ARG A 86 -3.62 -5.28 -0.09
CA ARG A 86 -4.96 -5.69 -0.50
C ARG A 86 -4.91 -7.05 -1.16
N VAL A 87 -5.85 -7.91 -0.77
CA VAL A 87 -6.06 -9.23 -1.37
C VAL A 87 -7.51 -9.34 -1.78
N ARG A 88 -7.76 -9.54 -3.08
CA ARG A 88 -9.11 -9.70 -3.64
C ARG A 88 -9.32 -11.14 -4.11
N LEU A 89 -10.44 -11.74 -3.70
CA LEU A 89 -10.85 -13.10 -4.02
C LEU A 89 -12.31 -13.09 -4.47
N GLY A 90 -12.52 -12.95 -5.78
CA GLY A 90 -13.85 -12.65 -6.33
C GLY A 90 -14.36 -11.31 -5.78
N ASP A 91 -15.50 -11.34 -5.09
CA ASP A 91 -16.13 -10.16 -4.48
C ASP A 91 -15.63 -9.85 -3.07
N ALA A 92 -14.87 -10.77 -2.46
CA ALA A 92 -14.28 -10.55 -1.15
C ALA A 92 -12.97 -9.77 -1.27
N GLU A 93 -12.78 -8.80 -0.40
CA GLU A 93 -11.53 -8.05 -0.28
C GLU A 93 -11.06 -8.02 1.17
N LEU A 94 -9.80 -8.37 1.37
CA LEU A 94 -9.07 -8.18 2.62
C LEU A 94 -8.13 -6.98 2.44
N SER A 95 -8.11 -6.09 3.41
CA SER A 95 -7.19 -4.95 3.47
C SER A 95 -6.53 -4.90 4.84
N MET A 96 -5.21 -4.75 4.88
CA MET A 96 -4.46 -4.56 6.12
C MET A 96 -3.20 -3.69 5.89
N PRO A 97 -2.70 -2.98 6.91
CA PRO A 97 -1.39 -2.35 6.83
C PRO A 97 -0.30 -3.36 6.46
N ALA A 98 0.58 -3.01 5.52
CA ALA A 98 1.61 -3.93 5.02
C ALA A 98 2.59 -4.34 6.12
N GLU A 99 2.86 -3.45 7.08
CA GLU A 99 3.69 -3.73 8.25
C GLU A 99 3.12 -4.85 9.14
N HIS A 100 1.79 -5.01 9.17
CA HIS A 100 1.14 -6.11 9.90
C HIS A 100 1.16 -7.42 9.10
N ALA A 101 1.16 -7.34 7.77
CA ALA A 101 1.22 -8.52 6.90
C ALA A 101 2.60 -9.19 6.91
N GLY A 102 3.68 -8.40 7.02
CA GLY A 102 5.06 -8.86 6.94
C GLY A 102 5.37 -10.07 7.83
N PRO A 103 5.17 -9.98 9.16
CA PRO A 103 5.46 -11.09 10.07
C PRO A 103 4.69 -12.37 9.72
N ALA A 104 3.40 -12.26 9.38
CA ALA A 104 2.57 -13.40 9.03
C ALA A 104 3.06 -14.08 7.74
N LEU A 105 3.39 -13.30 6.70
CA LEU A 105 3.91 -13.82 5.44
C LEU A 105 5.30 -14.46 5.61
N THR A 106 6.16 -13.89 6.46
CA THR A 106 7.46 -14.49 6.80
C THR A 106 7.28 -15.84 7.50
N THR A 107 6.39 -15.94 8.49
CA THR A 107 6.10 -17.20 9.16
C THR A 107 5.54 -18.25 8.20
N LEU A 108 4.62 -17.88 7.32
CA LEU A 108 4.06 -18.79 6.32
C LEU A 108 5.12 -19.26 5.32
N SER A 109 6.02 -18.36 4.90
CA SER A 109 7.13 -18.70 4.00
C SER A 109 8.09 -19.70 4.65
N ALA A 110 8.45 -19.47 5.93
CA ALA A 110 9.29 -20.40 6.69
C ALA A 110 8.62 -21.77 6.87
N LEU A 111 7.33 -21.80 7.18
CA LEU A 111 6.55 -23.04 7.28
C LEU A 111 6.55 -23.80 5.95
N ALA A 112 6.29 -23.12 4.83
CA ALA A 112 6.31 -23.74 3.51
C ALA A 112 7.68 -24.32 3.14
N ALA A 113 8.76 -23.60 3.46
CA ALA A 113 10.12 -24.09 3.26
C ALA A 113 10.38 -25.38 4.05
N SER A 114 9.98 -25.43 5.32
CA SER A 114 10.16 -26.62 6.17
C SER A 114 9.42 -27.87 5.67
N ALA A 115 8.29 -27.69 4.98
CA ALA A 115 7.54 -28.80 4.39
C ALA A 115 8.25 -29.40 3.15
N GLY A 116 9.04 -28.60 2.44
CA GLY A 116 9.82 -29.04 1.28
C GLY A 116 11.01 -29.92 1.63
N GLU A 117 11.53 -29.82 2.86
CA GLU A 117 12.68 -30.60 3.33
C GLU A 117 12.34 -32.08 3.65
N GLY A 118 11.07 -32.48 3.53
CA GLY A 118 10.59 -33.84 3.83
C GLY A 118 10.22 -34.70 2.61
N VAL A 119 10.32 -34.19 1.38
CA VAL A 119 9.98 -34.90 0.12
C VAL A 119 11.24 -35.52 -0.48
N ASP A 120 11.92 -36.34 0.31
CA ASP A 120 12.98 -37.27 -0.13
C ASP A 120 12.90 -38.50 0.79
N ARG A 121 11.81 -39.27 0.65
CA ARG A 121 11.65 -40.62 1.22
C ARG A 121 10.79 -41.49 0.33
#